data_AF-A0A257L774-F1
#
_entry.id   AF-A0A257L774-F1
#
_cell.length_a   1.000
_cell.length_b   1.000
_cell.length_c   1.000
_cell.angle_alpha   90.00
_cell.angle_beta   90.00
_cell.angle_gamma   90.00
#
_symmetry.space_group_name_H-M   'P 1'
#
loop_
_entity.id
_entity.type
_entity.pdbx_description
1 polymer ?
#
loop_
_entity_poly.entity_id
_entity_poly.type
_entity_poly.pdbx_seq_one_letter_code
_entity_poly.pdbx_strand_id
1 'polypeptide(L)'
;METRFYIKEKGEESGPYTISELLQLKLKKSSLVRPEGSEEWKKAKFYRELETITSRTLGSTTTFILVLILIFVSYYVYRELNPPKAETTSLSNASGQLNESSNESDYSEEEGEFTAPEIEYNVTKHQKKLFREMFKDCNKPKRALIKACNYTNESVRNFAANVAGNSPGNFNISQVCDLFDHCYKNWKYVNDPRTTEYVSKASETIKNELNGDCDDFAVLLCSSILAIGGEARVNYAWGPEGGHAFTEVNLGKESDEILANYIGNRYSTINIGGNQIYGKRDKEGNIWLNLDWWAENPGGEYFDYKIGYTFYILQKFCEDIDASTAESTEKKKD
;
A
#
# COMPACT_ATOMS: atom_id res chain seq x y z
N MET A 1 -3.52 -43.29 18.85
CA MET A 1 -2.48 -44.01 18.08
C MET A 1 -1.37 -43.01 17.83
N GLU A 2 -0.12 -43.40 18.09
CA GLU A 2 1.03 -42.54 17.83
C GLU A 2 1.26 -42.44 16.33
N THR A 3 1.32 -41.22 15.78
CA THR A 3 1.54 -41.00 14.34
C THR A 3 2.95 -41.43 13.97
N ARG A 4 3.08 -42.33 12.99
CA ARG A 4 4.37 -42.79 12.47
C ARG A 4 4.54 -42.43 11.01
N PHE A 5 5.80 -42.26 10.59
CA PHE A 5 6.15 -41.88 9.21
C PHE A 5 7.20 -42.81 8.62
N TYR A 6 7.09 -43.06 7.33
CA TYR A 6 8.16 -43.56 6.49
C TYR A 6 8.96 -42.39 5.93
N ILE A 7 10.27 -42.59 5.74
CA ILE A 7 11.15 -41.64 5.05
C ILE A 7 11.70 -42.28 3.79
N LYS A 8 12.05 -41.46 2.79
CA LYS A 8 12.68 -41.91 1.54
C LYS A 8 13.97 -41.14 1.31
N GLU A 9 15.10 -41.83 1.46
CA GLU A 9 16.43 -41.27 1.22
C GLU A 9 17.17 -42.08 0.16
N LYS A 10 17.72 -41.39 -0.85
CA LYS A 10 18.46 -42.01 -1.97
C LYS A 10 17.71 -43.14 -2.70
N GLY A 11 16.38 -43.12 -2.66
CA GLY A 11 15.52 -44.11 -3.32
C GLY A 11 15.09 -45.27 -2.43
N GLU A 12 15.68 -45.43 -1.24
CA GLU A 12 15.31 -46.46 -0.28
C GLU A 12 14.29 -45.92 0.73
N GLU A 13 13.31 -46.76 1.06
CA GLU A 13 12.26 -46.46 2.03
C GLU A 13 12.60 -47.09 3.38
N SER A 14 12.46 -46.33 4.47
CA SER A 14 12.69 -46.80 5.82
C SER A 14 11.64 -46.27 6.80
N GLY A 15 11.31 -47.06 7.84
CA GLY A 15 10.26 -46.77 8.81
C GLY A 15 9.37 -47.98 9.11
N PRO A 16 8.21 -47.80 9.78
CA PRO A 16 7.65 -46.51 10.22
C PRO A 16 8.29 -46.02 11.52
N TYR A 17 8.69 -44.75 11.56
CA TYR A 17 9.30 -44.08 12.71
C TYR A 17 8.30 -43.20 13.44
N THR A 18 8.40 -43.16 14.76
CA THR A 18 7.74 -42.16 15.59
C THR A 18 8.36 -40.77 15.37
N ILE A 19 7.64 -39.71 15.75
CA ILE A 19 8.16 -38.33 15.69
C ILE A 19 9.46 -38.20 16.51
N SER A 20 9.54 -38.88 17.65
CA SER A 20 10.72 -38.90 18.53
C SER A 20 11.95 -39.52 17.86
N GLU A 21 11.78 -40.56 17.06
CA GLU A 21 12.88 -41.18 16.29
C GLU A 21 13.33 -40.30 15.12
N LEU A 22 12.37 -39.64 14.43
CA LEU A 22 12.68 -38.70 13.34
C LEU A 22 13.48 -37.49 13.83
N LEU A 23 13.31 -37.07 15.08
CA LEU A 23 14.11 -36.00 15.72
C LEU A 23 15.60 -36.38 15.83
N GLN A 24 15.91 -37.65 16.03
CA GLN A 24 17.30 -38.12 16.13
C GLN A 24 17.98 -38.21 14.75
N LEU A 25 17.20 -38.41 13.68
CA LEU A 25 17.69 -38.56 12.30
C LEU A 25 18.05 -37.24 11.60
N LYS A 26 17.83 -36.07 12.23
CA LYS A 26 18.19 -34.74 11.70
C LYS A 26 17.72 -34.48 10.25
N LEU A 27 16.46 -34.80 9.96
CA LEU A 27 15.88 -34.65 8.63
C LEU A 27 15.96 -33.21 8.10
N LYS A 28 16.29 -33.07 6.80
CA LYS A 28 16.21 -31.79 6.08
C LYS A 28 14.76 -31.43 5.76
N LYS A 29 14.46 -30.13 5.58
CA LYS A 29 13.16 -29.62 5.05
C LYS A 29 12.68 -30.34 3.80
N SER A 30 13.62 -30.74 2.96
CA SER A 30 13.38 -31.37 1.66
C SER A 30 13.23 -32.89 1.71
N SER A 31 13.45 -33.53 2.86
CA SER A 31 13.37 -34.99 2.99
C SER A 31 11.95 -35.46 2.70
N LEU A 32 11.80 -36.51 1.90
CA LEU A 32 10.49 -37.07 1.58
C LEU A 32 10.03 -37.97 2.72
N VAL A 33 8.81 -37.72 3.20
CA VAL A 33 8.19 -38.47 4.29
C VAL A 33 6.72 -38.75 3.94
N ARG A 34 6.18 -39.80 4.54
CA ARG A 34 4.80 -40.25 4.32
C ARG A 34 4.24 -40.86 5.61
N PRO A 35 3.05 -40.47 6.08
CA PRO A 35 2.46 -41.06 7.28
C PRO A 35 2.03 -42.51 7.03
N GLU A 36 2.08 -43.32 8.08
CA GLU A 36 1.59 -44.70 8.07
C GLU A 36 0.10 -44.74 7.70
N GLY A 37 -0.24 -45.45 6.61
CA GLY A 37 -1.60 -45.53 6.07
C GLY A 37 -1.93 -44.58 4.90
N SER A 38 -1.03 -43.67 4.52
CA SER A 38 -1.17 -42.86 3.29
C SER A 38 -0.20 -43.34 2.22
N GLU A 39 -0.52 -43.35 0.93
CA GLU A 39 0.45 -43.66 -0.14
C GLU A 39 1.24 -42.42 -0.64
N GLU A 40 0.91 -41.23 -0.15
CA GLU A 40 1.47 -39.98 -0.66
C GLU A 40 2.80 -39.58 0.01
N TRP A 41 3.83 -39.39 -0.81
CA TRP A 41 5.12 -38.85 -0.39
C TRP A 41 5.12 -37.32 -0.47
N LYS A 42 5.38 -36.65 0.65
CA LYS A 42 5.51 -35.18 0.70
C LYS A 42 6.81 -34.77 1.39
N LYS A 43 7.27 -33.56 1.13
CA LYS A 43 8.46 -33.01 1.84
C LYS A 43 8.12 -32.78 3.32
N ALA A 44 9.05 -33.09 4.22
CA ALA A 44 8.90 -32.99 5.67
C ALA A 44 8.36 -31.62 6.11
N LYS A 45 8.75 -30.53 5.43
CA LYS A 45 8.27 -29.16 5.71
C LYS A 45 6.74 -28.98 5.61
N PHE A 46 6.03 -29.88 4.94
CA PHE A 46 4.58 -29.78 4.77
C PHE A 46 3.79 -30.43 5.91
N TYR A 47 4.45 -31.18 6.78
CA TYR A 47 3.84 -31.72 7.99
C TYR A 47 4.17 -30.80 9.16
N ARG A 48 3.15 -30.15 9.73
CA ARG A 48 3.30 -29.23 10.89
C ARG A 48 4.05 -29.89 12.05
N GLU A 49 3.79 -31.18 12.27
CA GLU A 49 4.43 -31.99 13.32
C GLU A 49 5.96 -32.14 13.13
N LEU A 50 6.46 -31.95 11.90
CA LEU A 50 7.88 -32.04 11.55
C LEU A 50 8.54 -30.66 11.34
N GLU A 51 7.79 -29.56 11.47
CA GLU A 51 8.27 -28.20 11.18
C GLU A 51 9.43 -27.77 12.11
N THR A 52 9.34 -28.13 13.39
CA THR A 52 10.36 -27.86 14.43
C THR A 52 11.69 -28.57 14.18
N ILE A 53 11.67 -29.72 13.49
CA ILE A 53 12.85 -30.52 13.15
C ILE A 53 13.72 -29.77 12.14
N THR A 54 13.06 -29.13 11.19
CA THR A 54 13.69 -28.67 9.96
C THR A 54 14.22 -27.23 10.03
N SER A 55 13.88 -26.48 11.08
CA SER A 55 14.29 -25.09 11.30
C SER A 55 15.68 -24.94 11.95
N ARG A 56 16.29 -26.02 12.44
CA ARG A 56 17.55 -25.99 13.20
C ARG A 56 18.85 -26.02 12.37
N THR A 57 18.79 -25.93 11.05
CA THR A 57 20.00 -25.95 10.21
C THR A 57 20.25 -24.59 9.54
N LEU A 58 21.08 -23.74 10.16
CA LEU A 58 21.91 -22.76 9.44
C LEU A 58 23.10 -22.30 10.31
N GLY A 59 24.32 -22.55 9.82
CA GLY A 59 25.56 -22.05 10.40
C GLY A 59 26.12 -20.82 9.66
N SER A 60 27.10 -20.18 10.31
CA SER A 60 28.01 -19.10 9.85
C SER A 60 27.70 -17.67 10.33
N THR A 61 27.86 -17.45 11.63
CA THR A 61 27.96 -16.11 12.27
C THR A 61 29.29 -15.39 11.98
N THR A 62 30.29 -16.09 11.44
CA THR A 62 31.65 -15.58 11.22
C THR A 62 31.76 -14.62 10.02
N THR A 63 30.97 -14.80 8.98
CA THR A 63 30.96 -13.92 7.79
C THR A 63 30.34 -12.55 8.06
N PHE A 64 29.36 -12.47 8.96
CA PHE A 64 28.69 -11.19 9.29
C PHE A 64 29.60 -10.23 10.06
N ILE A 65 30.44 -10.75 10.96
CA ILE A 65 31.36 -9.96 11.78
C ILE A 65 32.44 -9.29 10.91
N LEU A 66 32.98 -10.01 9.92
CA LEU A 66 34.00 -9.48 9.01
C LEU A 66 33.47 -8.33 8.14
N VAL A 67 32.21 -8.42 7.68
CA VAL A 67 31.58 -7.35 6.89
C VAL A 67 31.37 -6.09 7.74
N LEU A 68 30.95 -6.23 9.00
CA LEU A 68 30.77 -5.09 9.90
C LEU A 68 32.09 -4.39 10.22
N ILE A 69 33.19 -5.14 10.40
CA ILE A 69 34.52 -4.56 10.61
C ILE A 69 34.96 -3.74 9.40
N LEU A 70 34.76 -4.26 8.18
CA LEU A 70 35.12 -3.53 6.96
C LEU A 70 34.33 -2.23 6.77
N ILE A 71 33.04 -2.22 7.13
CA ILE A 71 32.20 -1.02 7.10
C ILE A 71 32.68 0.03 8.11
N PHE A 72 33.04 -0.40 9.33
CA PHE A 72 33.56 0.50 10.35
C PHE A 72 34.91 1.11 9.97
N VAL A 73 35.82 0.31 9.40
CA VAL A 73 37.14 0.81 8.94
C VAL A 73 36.97 1.80 7.80
N SER A 74 36.13 1.49 6.80
CA SER A 74 35.88 2.39 5.68
C SER A 74 35.20 3.70 6.10
N TYR A 75 34.26 3.66 7.06
CA TYR A 75 33.66 4.85 7.65
C TYR A 75 34.69 5.72 8.39
N TYR A 76 35.58 5.10 9.17
CA TYR A 76 36.62 5.84 9.91
C TYR A 76 37.60 6.54 8.97
N VAL A 77 38.05 5.85 7.90
CA VAL A 77 38.91 6.44 6.87
C VAL A 77 38.21 7.60 6.15
N TYR A 78 36.92 7.44 5.82
CA TYR A 78 36.14 8.52 5.19
C TYR A 78 36.07 9.78 6.05
N ARG A 79 35.93 9.63 7.38
CA ARG A 79 35.83 10.75 8.32
C ARG A 79 37.13 11.53 8.49
N GLU A 80 38.28 10.86 8.45
CA GLU A 80 39.59 11.51 8.47
C GLU A 80 39.87 12.28 7.17
N LEU A 81 39.42 11.76 6.03
CA LEU A 81 39.58 12.44 4.73
C LEU A 81 38.65 13.66 4.57
N ASN A 82 37.52 13.69 5.28
CA ASN A 82 36.51 14.75 5.19
C ASN A 82 36.11 15.27 6.58
N PRO A 83 36.98 16.03 7.26
CA PRO A 83 36.60 16.63 8.54
C PRO A 83 35.43 17.60 8.33
N PRO A 84 34.37 17.52 9.17
CA PRO A 84 33.24 18.43 9.06
C PRO A 84 33.70 19.87 9.30
N LYS A 85 33.29 20.79 8.41
CA LYS A 85 33.57 22.21 8.56
C LYS A 85 32.75 22.76 9.73
N ALA A 86 33.38 23.54 10.60
CA ALA A 86 32.73 24.25 11.69
C ALA A 86 31.87 25.40 11.13
N GLU A 87 30.58 25.41 11.45
CA GLU A 87 29.67 26.53 11.17
C GLU A 87 29.92 27.65 12.19
N THR A 88 30.32 28.82 11.69
CA THR A 88 30.31 30.07 12.47
C THR A 88 28.95 30.74 12.35
N THR A 89 28.27 30.87 13.48
CA THR A 89 27.09 31.69 13.70
C THR A 89 27.42 33.18 13.58
N SER A 90 26.56 33.94 12.90
CA SER A 90 26.51 35.40 13.04
C SER A 90 25.05 35.86 13.13
N LEU A 91 24.67 36.32 14.33
CA LEU A 91 23.49 37.15 14.55
C LEU A 91 23.77 38.58 14.06
N SER A 92 22.79 39.17 13.38
CA SER A 92 22.65 40.63 13.37
C SER A 92 21.16 40.99 13.40
N ASN A 93 20.76 41.67 14.47
CA ASN A 93 19.48 42.36 14.64
C ASN A 93 19.49 43.68 13.84
N ALA A 94 18.34 44.07 13.29
CA ALA A 94 18.01 45.47 13.05
C ALA A 94 16.49 45.68 13.02
N SER A 95 16.05 46.61 13.86
CA SER A 95 14.71 47.14 14.09
C SER A 95 14.27 48.17 13.03
N GLY A 96 12.96 48.28 12.79
CA GLY A 96 12.34 49.41 12.09
C GLY A 96 10.81 49.33 12.09
N GLN A 97 10.15 50.41 12.51
CA GLN A 97 8.74 50.54 12.87
C GLN A 97 7.77 50.85 11.70
N LEU A 98 6.50 50.44 11.89
CA LEU A 98 5.19 51.11 11.63
C LEU A 98 4.92 51.85 10.30
N ASN A 99 3.83 51.48 9.61
CA ASN A 99 2.57 52.27 9.58
C ASN A 99 1.42 51.62 8.76
N GLU A 100 0.25 51.63 9.42
CA GLU A 100 -1.13 51.95 9.00
C GLU A 100 -1.81 51.46 7.71
N SER A 101 -3.12 51.33 7.89
CA SER A 101 -4.18 50.65 7.14
C SER A 101 -4.80 51.45 6.00
N SER A 102 -5.51 50.74 5.12
CA SER A 102 -6.88 51.14 4.73
C SER A 102 -7.66 49.93 4.20
N ASN A 103 -8.81 49.66 4.85
CA ASN A 103 -9.88 48.82 4.34
C ASN A 103 -10.60 49.53 3.19
N GLU A 104 -11.02 48.77 2.19
CA GLU A 104 -12.19 49.11 1.38
C GLU A 104 -12.93 47.82 1.05
N SER A 105 -14.17 47.74 1.55
CA SER A 105 -15.14 46.66 1.33
C SER A 105 -15.96 46.97 0.10
N ASP A 106 -16.12 46.00 -0.80
CA ASP A 106 -17.20 46.01 -1.78
C ASP A 106 -17.99 44.70 -1.72
N TYR A 107 -19.29 44.84 -1.67
CA TYR A 107 -20.28 43.79 -1.50
C TYR A 107 -20.73 43.28 -2.88
N SER A 108 -20.62 41.98 -3.13
CA SER A 108 -21.44 41.32 -4.13
C SER A 108 -21.77 39.88 -3.71
N GLU A 109 -23.05 39.70 -3.37
CA GLU A 109 -23.90 38.51 -3.45
C GLU A 109 -23.27 37.13 -3.16
N GLU A 110 -23.65 36.58 -2.00
CA GLU A 110 -23.44 35.19 -1.59
C GLU A 110 -24.13 34.21 -2.56
N GLU A 111 -23.39 33.68 -3.53
CA GLU A 111 -23.53 32.26 -3.85
C GLU A 111 -22.66 31.50 -2.85
N GLY A 112 -23.26 30.59 -2.07
CA GLY A 112 -22.54 29.84 -1.04
C GLY A 112 -21.37 29.05 -1.64
N GLU A 113 -20.16 29.61 -1.53
CA GLU A 113 -18.92 28.99 -1.96
C GLU A 113 -18.69 27.74 -1.10
N PHE A 114 -19.02 26.58 -1.66
CA PHE A 114 -18.80 25.30 -1.03
C PHE A 114 -17.30 24.97 -1.09
N THR A 115 -16.55 25.59 -0.18
CA THR A 115 -15.10 25.43 -0.08
C THR A 115 -14.77 23.99 0.30
N ALA A 116 -13.87 23.36 -0.46
CA ALA A 116 -13.44 22.00 -0.17
C ALA A 116 -12.72 21.96 1.19
N PRO A 117 -12.99 20.95 2.06
CA PRO A 117 -12.28 20.81 3.31
C PRO A 117 -10.79 20.61 3.05
N GLU A 118 -9.95 21.38 3.76
CA GLU A 118 -8.50 21.14 3.80
C GLU A 118 -8.24 19.83 4.55
N ILE A 119 -7.39 18.98 4.00
CA ILE A 119 -7.12 17.67 4.58
C ILE A 119 -5.83 17.75 5.39
N GLU A 120 -5.96 17.84 6.71
CA GLU A 120 -4.84 17.58 7.60
C GLU A 120 -4.77 16.08 7.89
N TYR A 121 -3.72 15.43 7.40
CA TYR A 121 -3.46 14.02 7.68
C TYR A 121 -2.00 13.81 8.09
N ASN A 122 -1.79 12.81 8.94
CA ASN A 122 -0.46 12.31 9.24
C ASN A 122 -0.23 11.05 8.43
N VAL A 123 0.91 10.99 7.74
CA VAL A 123 1.36 9.78 7.02
C VAL A 123 1.31 8.59 7.98
N THR A 124 0.52 7.57 7.64
CA THR A 124 0.24 6.45 8.54
C THR A 124 1.52 5.73 8.96
N LYS A 125 1.63 5.39 10.25
CA LYS A 125 2.82 4.75 10.82
C LYS A 125 2.61 3.25 10.97
N HIS A 126 3.32 2.47 10.16
CA HIS A 126 3.33 1.00 10.32
C HIS A 126 4.50 0.52 11.17
N GLN A 127 4.21 -0.15 12.29
CA GLN A 127 5.23 -0.85 13.08
C GLN A 127 5.73 -2.10 12.33
N LYS A 128 6.90 -1.97 11.69
CA LYS A 128 7.55 -3.06 10.96
C LYS A 128 8.19 -4.06 11.93
N LYS A 129 7.55 -5.21 12.16
CA LYS A 129 8.19 -6.34 12.87
C LYS A 129 9.09 -7.10 11.89
N LEU A 130 10.39 -6.77 11.88
CA LEU A 130 11.40 -7.15 10.87
C LEU A 130 11.25 -8.59 10.31
N PHE A 131 11.18 -9.60 11.18
CA PHE A 131 11.08 -11.00 10.74
C PHE A 131 9.72 -11.36 10.14
N ARG A 132 8.62 -10.84 10.68
CA ARG A 132 7.27 -11.14 10.19
C ARG A 132 6.98 -10.46 8.84
N GLU A 133 7.56 -9.27 8.64
CA GLU A 133 7.41 -8.52 7.40
C GLU A 133 8.11 -9.17 6.21
N MET A 134 9.18 -9.94 6.41
CA MET A 134 9.91 -10.55 5.30
C MET A 134 9.18 -11.71 4.62
N PHE A 135 8.26 -12.37 5.33
CA PHE A 135 7.60 -13.59 4.87
C PHE A 135 6.14 -13.39 4.41
N LYS A 136 5.62 -12.15 4.38
CA LYS A 136 4.28 -11.90 3.84
C LYS A 136 4.25 -12.15 2.33
N ASP A 137 3.19 -12.79 1.85
CA ASP A 137 3.00 -13.09 0.42
C ASP A 137 2.86 -11.82 -0.42
N CYS A 138 2.27 -10.76 0.15
CA CYS A 138 2.17 -9.44 -0.47
C CYS A 138 3.54 -8.81 -0.82
N ASN A 139 4.65 -9.27 -0.26
CA ASN A 139 5.97 -8.71 -0.62
C ASN A 139 6.38 -8.98 -2.07
N LYS A 140 5.85 -10.03 -2.70
CA LYS A 140 6.18 -10.39 -4.09
C LYS A 140 5.79 -9.27 -5.06
N PRO A 141 4.51 -8.84 -5.16
CA PRO A 141 4.11 -7.74 -6.04
C PRO A 141 4.55 -6.36 -5.54
N LYS A 142 4.70 -6.17 -4.22
CA LYS A 142 5.00 -4.85 -3.61
C LYS A 142 6.16 -4.10 -4.28
N ARG A 143 7.26 -4.79 -4.60
CA ARG A 143 8.43 -4.15 -5.22
C ARG A 143 8.15 -3.68 -6.64
N ALA A 144 7.35 -4.41 -7.39
CA ALA A 144 6.92 -4.02 -8.73
C ALA A 144 6.01 -2.80 -8.64
N LEU A 145 5.00 -2.84 -7.76
CA LEU A 145 4.08 -1.71 -7.52
C LEU A 145 4.80 -0.42 -7.13
N ILE A 146 5.74 -0.46 -6.17
CA ILE A 146 6.50 0.75 -5.78
C ILE A 146 7.27 1.33 -6.97
N LYS A 147 7.83 0.48 -7.84
CA LYS A 147 8.53 0.91 -9.06
C LYS A 147 7.57 1.39 -10.14
N ALA A 148 6.38 0.80 -10.23
CA ALA A 148 5.33 1.17 -11.16
C ALA A 148 4.81 2.57 -10.81
N CYS A 149 4.55 2.82 -9.52
CA CYS A 149 4.04 4.11 -9.09
C CYS A 149 5.00 5.26 -9.38
N ASN A 150 6.25 5.16 -8.90
CA ASN A 150 7.32 6.13 -9.16
C ASN A 150 6.85 7.61 -9.18
N TYR A 151 6.08 8.02 -8.17
CA TYR A 151 5.34 9.30 -8.12
C TYR A 151 6.24 10.55 -8.20
N THR A 152 7.55 10.42 -8.00
CA THR A 152 8.54 11.50 -8.17
C THR A 152 9.01 11.68 -9.61
N ASN A 153 8.57 10.81 -10.53
CA ASN A 153 8.85 10.95 -11.95
C ASN A 153 8.24 12.25 -12.49
N GLU A 154 9.01 12.98 -13.30
CA GLU A 154 8.59 14.28 -13.84
C GLU A 154 7.27 14.21 -14.61
N SER A 155 7.06 13.19 -15.45
CA SER A 155 5.82 13.04 -16.21
C SER A 155 4.62 12.83 -15.29
N VAL A 156 4.78 12.03 -14.23
CA VAL A 156 3.72 11.77 -13.23
C VAL A 156 3.43 13.03 -12.42
N ARG A 157 4.47 13.72 -11.92
CA ARG A 157 4.31 15.00 -11.22
C ARG A 157 3.58 15.98 -12.12
N ASN A 158 4.09 16.25 -13.31
CA ASN A 158 3.54 17.30 -14.18
C ASN A 158 2.09 17.01 -14.57
N PHE A 159 1.76 15.75 -14.87
CA PHE A 159 0.38 15.31 -15.08
C PHE A 159 -0.49 15.63 -13.85
N ALA A 160 -0.10 15.14 -12.67
CA ALA A 160 -0.91 15.27 -11.48
C ALA A 160 -1.10 16.73 -11.04
N ALA A 161 -0.04 17.53 -11.10
CA ALA A 161 -0.10 18.96 -10.74
C ALA A 161 -0.86 19.79 -11.76
N ASN A 162 -0.86 19.41 -13.04
CA ASN A 162 -1.68 20.10 -14.05
C ASN A 162 -3.17 19.87 -13.79
N VAL A 163 -3.57 18.63 -13.52
CA VAL A 163 -4.97 18.29 -13.23
C VAL A 163 -5.42 18.88 -11.88
N ALA A 164 -4.63 18.70 -10.82
CA ALA A 164 -4.93 19.26 -9.49
C ALA A 164 -4.91 20.79 -9.47
N GLY A 165 -4.27 21.45 -10.45
CA GLY A 165 -4.28 22.90 -10.61
C GLY A 165 -5.66 23.49 -10.89
N ASN A 166 -6.65 22.67 -11.27
CA ASN A 166 -8.06 23.09 -11.35
C ASN A 166 -8.65 23.47 -9.99
N SER A 167 -8.10 22.91 -8.90
CA SER A 167 -8.46 23.23 -7.52
C SER A 167 -7.21 23.60 -6.71
N PRO A 168 -6.67 24.82 -6.91
CA PRO A 168 -5.39 25.22 -6.32
C PRO A 168 -5.45 25.29 -4.79
N GLY A 169 -4.33 25.00 -4.14
CA GLY A 169 -4.19 25.05 -2.67
C GLY A 169 -3.40 23.86 -2.13
N ASN A 170 -3.37 23.75 -0.80
CA ASN A 170 -2.88 22.56 -0.12
C ASN A 170 -3.71 21.33 -0.50
N PHE A 171 -3.17 20.14 -0.23
CA PHE A 171 -3.85 18.88 -0.53
C PHE A 171 -5.26 18.83 0.07
N ASN A 172 -6.26 18.59 -0.79
CA ASN A 172 -7.67 18.62 -0.41
C ASN A 172 -8.52 17.68 -1.28
N ILE A 173 -9.78 17.47 -0.90
CA ILE A 173 -10.67 16.53 -1.60
C ILE A 173 -11.04 16.97 -3.02
N SER A 174 -11.05 18.28 -3.31
CA SER A 174 -11.33 18.77 -4.67
C SER A 174 -10.24 18.36 -5.67
N GLN A 175 -8.97 18.42 -5.26
CA GLN A 175 -7.85 17.91 -6.07
C GLN A 175 -7.93 16.39 -6.30
N VAL A 176 -8.34 15.63 -5.28
CA VAL A 176 -8.59 14.18 -5.41
C VAL A 176 -9.71 13.92 -6.43
N CYS A 177 -10.80 14.68 -6.35
CA CYS A 177 -11.92 14.58 -7.27
C CYS A 177 -11.52 14.95 -8.70
N ASP A 178 -10.74 16.02 -8.90
CA ASP A 178 -10.25 16.43 -10.22
C ASP A 178 -9.36 15.34 -10.85
N LEU A 179 -8.47 14.74 -10.06
CA LEU A 179 -7.63 13.63 -10.50
C LEU A 179 -8.46 12.40 -10.87
N PHE A 180 -9.42 12.01 -10.02
CA PHE A 180 -10.31 10.90 -10.31
C PHE A 180 -11.12 11.16 -11.58
N ASP A 181 -11.78 12.32 -11.68
CA ASP A 181 -12.59 12.74 -12.82
C ASP A 181 -11.78 12.68 -14.12
N HIS A 182 -10.57 13.23 -14.11
CA HIS A 182 -9.71 13.26 -15.29
C HIS A 182 -9.29 11.85 -15.70
N CYS A 183 -8.83 11.02 -14.75
CA CYS A 183 -8.46 9.64 -15.04
C CYS A 183 -9.67 8.86 -15.56
N TYR A 184 -10.79 8.87 -14.83
CA TYR A 184 -12.01 8.12 -15.15
C TYR A 184 -12.57 8.48 -16.53
N LYS A 185 -12.74 9.78 -16.83
CA LYS A 185 -13.35 10.23 -18.11
C LYS A 185 -12.49 9.93 -19.34
N ASN A 186 -11.18 9.85 -19.17
CA ASN A 186 -10.24 9.60 -20.27
C ASN A 186 -9.78 8.15 -20.35
N TRP A 187 -10.13 7.32 -19.35
CA TRP A 187 -9.64 5.95 -19.29
C TRP A 187 -10.25 5.06 -20.37
N LYS A 188 -9.41 4.22 -20.99
CA LYS A 188 -9.87 3.19 -21.91
C LYS A 188 -9.34 1.83 -21.48
N TYR A 189 -10.25 0.93 -21.10
CA TYR A 189 -9.90 -0.41 -20.68
C TYR A 189 -9.21 -1.16 -21.82
N VAL A 190 -8.01 -1.67 -21.59
CA VAL A 190 -7.27 -2.56 -22.48
C VAL A 190 -6.70 -3.71 -21.66
N ASN A 191 -7.05 -4.95 -22.02
CA ASN A 191 -6.53 -6.12 -21.34
C ASN A 191 -5.01 -6.28 -21.55
N ASP A 192 -4.37 -6.83 -20.54
CA ASP A 192 -3.03 -7.37 -20.65
C ASP A 192 -2.87 -8.50 -21.67
N PRO A 193 -1.63 -8.78 -22.12
CA PRO A 193 -1.32 -9.96 -22.90
C PRO A 193 -1.76 -11.24 -22.18
N ARG A 194 -2.37 -12.17 -22.93
CA ARG A 194 -2.81 -13.45 -22.36
C ARG A 194 -1.68 -14.11 -21.54
N THR A 195 -2.03 -14.64 -20.36
CA THR A 195 -1.16 -15.39 -19.44
C THR A 195 -0.11 -14.58 -18.69
N THR A 196 -0.06 -13.25 -18.86
CA THR A 196 0.89 -12.38 -18.16
C THR A 196 0.14 -11.21 -17.53
N GLU A 197 0.40 -10.97 -16.25
CA GLU A 197 0.04 -9.72 -15.58
C GLU A 197 1.20 -8.72 -15.77
N TYR A 198 0.91 -7.54 -16.30
CA TYR A 198 1.84 -6.47 -16.57
C TYR A 198 1.37 -5.16 -15.96
N VAL A 199 1.90 -4.88 -14.78
CA VAL A 199 1.68 -3.60 -14.10
C VAL A 199 2.48 -2.49 -14.79
N SER A 200 1.83 -1.62 -15.55
CA SER A 200 2.48 -0.49 -16.21
C SER A 200 2.97 0.53 -15.18
N LYS A 201 4.06 1.22 -15.50
CA LYS A 201 4.43 2.40 -14.71
C LYS A 201 3.38 3.49 -14.92
N ALA A 202 3.09 4.31 -13.91
CA ALA A 202 2.21 5.47 -14.06
C ALA A 202 2.65 6.39 -15.22
N SER A 203 3.97 6.60 -15.38
CA SER A 203 4.53 7.36 -16.50
C SER A 203 4.28 6.73 -17.87
N GLU A 204 4.21 5.41 -17.94
CA GLU A 204 3.90 4.65 -19.16
C GLU A 204 2.42 4.75 -19.50
N THR A 205 1.54 4.59 -18.51
CA THR A 205 0.10 4.80 -18.65
C THR A 205 -0.23 6.21 -19.16
N ILE A 206 0.44 7.24 -18.62
CA ILE A 206 0.31 8.63 -19.11
C ILE A 206 0.76 8.75 -20.58
N LYS A 207 1.91 8.14 -20.91
CA LYS A 207 2.44 8.14 -22.29
C LYS A 207 1.50 7.40 -23.26
N ASN A 208 0.79 6.40 -22.78
CA ASN A 208 -0.16 5.59 -23.53
C ASN A 208 -1.58 6.18 -23.52
N GLU A 209 -1.75 7.48 -23.19
CA GLU A 209 -3.04 8.18 -23.23
C GLU A 209 -4.12 7.53 -22.34
N LEU A 210 -3.73 7.08 -21.15
CA LEU A 210 -4.64 6.54 -20.12
C LEU A 210 -5.36 5.26 -20.59
N ASN A 211 -4.65 4.42 -21.34
CA ASN A 211 -5.12 3.10 -21.75
C ASN A 211 -4.41 2.02 -20.92
N GLY A 212 -5.18 1.06 -20.39
CA GLY A 212 -4.68 -0.02 -19.53
C GLY A 212 -5.81 -0.79 -18.85
N ASP A 213 -5.49 -1.66 -17.90
CA ASP A 213 -6.50 -2.40 -17.12
C ASP A 213 -6.70 -1.84 -15.69
N CYS A 214 -7.25 -2.64 -14.77
CA CYS A 214 -7.59 -2.18 -13.42
C CYS A 214 -6.36 -1.78 -12.61
N ASP A 215 -5.23 -2.46 -12.81
CA ASP A 215 -4.04 -2.26 -11.99
C ASP A 215 -3.21 -1.06 -12.46
N ASP A 216 -3.20 -0.82 -13.77
CA ASP A 216 -2.69 0.38 -14.40
C ASP A 216 -3.44 1.63 -13.92
N PHE A 217 -4.78 1.56 -13.84
CA PHE A 217 -5.61 2.65 -13.33
C PHE A 217 -5.27 2.95 -11.87
N ALA A 218 -5.20 1.90 -11.04
CA ALA A 218 -4.88 2.03 -9.62
C ALA A 218 -3.47 2.62 -9.42
N VAL A 219 -2.48 2.16 -10.21
CA VAL A 219 -1.12 2.70 -10.17
C VAL A 219 -1.10 4.16 -10.58
N LEU A 220 -1.77 4.55 -11.67
CA LEU A 220 -1.81 5.94 -12.14
C LEU A 220 -2.42 6.87 -11.08
N LEU A 221 -3.60 6.53 -10.56
CA LEU A 221 -4.33 7.39 -9.64
C LEU A 221 -3.60 7.50 -8.28
N CYS A 222 -3.15 6.37 -7.73
CA CYS A 222 -2.33 6.36 -6.51
C CYS A 222 -1.09 7.25 -6.68
N SER A 223 -0.37 7.11 -7.79
CA SER A 223 0.86 7.88 -8.03
C SER A 223 0.60 9.36 -8.18
N SER A 224 -0.51 9.73 -8.81
CA SER A 224 -0.88 11.12 -9.02
C SER A 224 -1.21 11.81 -7.70
N ILE A 225 -1.95 11.14 -6.81
CA ILE A 225 -2.25 11.65 -5.46
C ILE A 225 -0.97 11.82 -4.63
N LEU A 226 -0.08 10.82 -4.66
CA LEU A 226 1.21 10.91 -3.99
C LEU A 226 2.08 12.07 -4.53
N ALA A 227 2.00 12.34 -5.85
CA ALA A 227 2.79 13.38 -6.50
C ALA A 227 2.36 14.81 -6.13
N ILE A 228 1.11 15.00 -5.69
CA ILE A 228 0.58 16.28 -5.18
C ILE A 228 0.64 16.39 -3.65
N GLY A 229 1.35 15.46 -3.00
CA GLY A 229 1.58 15.50 -1.56
C GLY A 229 0.44 14.91 -0.73
N GLY A 230 -0.45 14.11 -1.33
CA GLY A 230 -1.42 13.28 -0.63
C GLY A 230 -0.84 11.92 -0.23
N GLU A 231 -1.62 11.14 0.51
CA GLU A 231 -1.30 9.75 0.83
C GLU A 231 -2.35 8.82 0.22
N ALA A 232 -1.87 7.84 -0.53
CA ALA A 232 -2.70 6.84 -1.20
C ALA A 232 -2.06 5.46 -1.13
N ARG A 233 -2.89 4.43 -1.29
CA ARG A 233 -2.49 3.03 -1.31
C ARG A 233 -3.19 2.29 -2.46
N VAL A 234 -2.51 1.28 -2.98
CA VAL A 234 -3.07 0.37 -4.00
C VAL A 234 -3.59 -0.88 -3.30
N ASN A 235 -4.74 -1.38 -3.72
CA ASN A 235 -5.31 -2.61 -3.21
C ASN A 235 -5.44 -3.62 -4.34
N TYR A 236 -4.99 -4.85 -4.11
CA TYR A 236 -5.36 -6.00 -4.92
C TYR A 236 -6.38 -6.82 -4.15
N ALA A 237 -7.47 -7.19 -4.80
CA ALA A 237 -8.60 -7.83 -4.17
C ALA A 237 -9.10 -9.00 -5.02
N TRP A 238 -9.60 -10.05 -4.38
CA TRP A 238 -10.15 -11.21 -5.06
C TRP A 238 -11.53 -11.58 -4.52
N GLY A 239 -12.46 -11.75 -5.45
CA GLY A 239 -13.87 -12.02 -5.20
C GLY A 239 -14.48 -13.04 -6.16
N PRO A 240 -15.81 -13.19 -6.17
CA PRO A 240 -16.52 -14.10 -7.07
C PRO A 240 -16.28 -13.80 -8.55
N GLU A 241 -16.06 -12.53 -8.90
CA GLU A 241 -15.88 -12.07 -10.28
C GLU A 241 -14.41 -12.06 -10.75
N GLY A 242 -13.47 -12.40 -9.87
CA GLY A 242 -12.05 -12.48 -10.20
C GLY A 242 -11.16 -11.59 -9.33
N GLY A 243 -10.00 -11.24 -9.88
CA GLY A 243 -9.07 -10.29 -9.26
C GLY A 243 -9.35 -8.87 -9.75
N HIS A 244 -9.18 -7.90 -8.86
CA HIS A 244 -9.35 -6.48 -9.16
C HIS A 244 -8.30 -5.64 -8.43
N ALA A 245 -8.00 -4.48 -8.98
CA ALA A 245 -7.09 -3.52 -8.39
C ALA A 245 -7.74 -2.13 -8.32
N PHE A 246 -7.59 -1.46 -7.17
CA PHE A 246 -8.16 -0.13 -6.95
C PHE A 246 -7.29 0.71 -6.01
N THR A 247 -7.53 2.02 -6.00
CA THR A 247 -6.83 2.98 -5.12
C THR A 247 -7.70 3.33 -3.93
N GLU A 248 -7.09 3.55 -2.78
CA GLU A 248 -7.70 4.31 -1.69
C GLU A 248 -6.82 5.52 -1.34
N VAL A 249 -7.45 6.62 -0.91
CA VAL A 249 -6.80 7.86 -0.50
C VAL A 249 -7.07 8.15 0.98
N ASN A 250 -6.04 8.58 1.71
CA ASN A 250 -6.17 9.02 3.08
C ASN A 250 -6.68 10.47 3.11
N LEU A 251 -7.86 10.70 3.69
CA LEU A 251 -8.43 12.04 3.89
C LEU A 251 -8.40 12.47 5.37
N GLY A 252 -7.45 11.93 6.14
CA GLY A 252 -7.27 12.28 7.54
C GLY A 252 -8.47 11.89 8.39
N LYS A 253 -8.76 12.67 9.44
CA LYS A 253 -9.85 12.38 10.38
C LYS A 253 -11.15 13.10 10.06
N GLU A 254 -11.32 13.52 8.81
CA GLU A 254 -12.50 14.25 8.38
C GLU A 254 -13.78 13.44 8.65
N SER A 255 -14.88 14.15 8.88
CA SER A 255 -16.20 13.58 9.12
C SER A 255 -16.74 12.90 7.87
N ASP A 256 -17.32 11.70 8.04
CA ASP A 256 -18.00 11.00 6.93
C ASP A 256 -19.13 11.86 6.36
N GLU A 257 -19.82 12.64 7.20
CA GLU A 257 -20.90 13.56 6.79
C GLU A 257 -20.38 14.70 5.89
N ILE A 258 -19.24 15.31 6.25
CA ILE A 258 -18.64 16.41 5.48
C ILE A 258 -18.19 15.88 4.12
N LEU A 259 -17.51 14.74 4.10
CA LEU A 259 -17.06 14.10 2.87
C LEU A 259 -18.23 13.66 1.98
N ALA A 260 -19.27 13.06 2.57
CA ALA A 260 -20.45 12.63 1.85
C ALA A 260 -21.26 13.80 1.28
N ASN A 261 -21.40 14.90 2.03
CA ASN A 261 -22.03 16.12 1.52
C ASN A 261 -21.20 16.68 0.35
N TYR A 262 -19.88 16.70 0.45
CA TYR A 262 -19.02 17.21 -0.61
C TYR A 262 -19.10 16.40 -1.90
N ILE A 263 -18.88 15.09 -1.79
CA ILE A 263 -18.95 14.18 -2.94
C ILE A 263 -20.38 14.17 -3.49
N GLY A 264 -21.37 14.10 -2.60
CA GLY A 264 -22.77 14.13 -2.95
C GLY A 264 -23.18 15.32 -3.80
N ASN A 265 -22.76 16.53 -3.40
CA ASN A 265 -23.03 17.75 -4.14
C ASN A 265 -22.29 17.76 -5.48
N ARG A 266 -21.02 17.33 -5.52
CA ARG A 266 -20.21 17.34 -6.74
C ARG A 266 -20.71 16.36 -7.80
N TYR A 267 -21.09 15.15 -7.40
CA TYR A 267 -21.46 14.07 -8.32
C TYR A 267 -22.98 13.85 -8.41
N SER A 268 -23.79 14.69 -7.76
CA SER A 268 -25.26 14.58 -7.73
C SER A 268 -25.78 13.23 -7.17
N THR A 269 -25.00 12.58 -6.30
CA THR A 269 -25.32 11.24 -5.75
C THR A 269 -26.23 11.30 -4.52
N ILE A 270 -26.52 12.49 -3.97
CA ILE A 270 -27.36 12.70 -2.78
C ILE A 270 -28.78 12.12 -2.94
N ASN A 271 -29.28 11.99 -4.17
CA ASN A 271 -30.65 11.55 -4.44
C ASN A 271 -30.83 10.02 -4.48
N ILE A 272 -29.79 9.20 -4.23
CA ILE A 272 -29.86 7.74 -4.31
C ILE A 272 -29.47 7.08 -2.96
N GLY A 273 -30.19 7.42 -1.89
CA GLY A 273 -30.21 6.59 -0.67
C GLY A 273 -29.37 7.04 0.53
N GLY A 274 -28.88 8.29 0.53
CA GLY A 274 -28.28 8.92 1.71
C GLY A 274 -26.81 9.30 1.54
N ASN A 275 -26.28 10.04 2.52
CA ASN A 275 -24.90 10.51 2.64
C ASN A 275 -23.88 9.37 2.84
N GLN A 276 -23.91 8.34 1.99
CA GLN A 276 -23.03 7.20 2.13
C GLN A 276 -21.80 7.38 1.25
N ILE A 277 -20.65 7.44 1.90
CA ILE A 277 -19.35 7.26 1.27
C ILE A 277 -18.78 5.91 1.66
N TYR A 278 -18.14 5.25 0.72
CA TYR A 278 -17.43 4.00 0.94
C TYR A 278 -15.96 4.31 1.21
N GLY A 279 -15.61 4.15 2.47
CA GLY A 279 -14.25 4.35 2.97
C GLY A 279 -14.04 3.49 4.21
N LYS A 280 -12.77 3.26 4.57
CA LYS A 280 -12.40 2.49 5.75
C LYS A 280 -11.61 3.33 6.72
N ARG A 281 -12.02 3.37 7.98
CA ARG A 281 -11.22 4.01 9.03
C ARG A 281 -10.11 3.08 9.51
N ASP A 282 -8.88 3.59 9.56
CA ASP A 282 -7.77 2.88 10.15
C ASP A 282 -7.76 3.01 11.70
N LYS A 283 -6.77 2.37 12.34
CA LYS A 283 -6.63 2.38 13.80
C LYS A 283 -6.29 3.76 14.38
N GLU A 284 -5.76 4.66 13.56
CA GLU A 284 -5.43 6.04 13.94
C GLU A 284 -6.65 6.96 13.76
N GLY A 285 -7.72 6.45 13.15
CA GLY A 285 -8.99 7.14 12.87
C GLY A 285 -9.03 7.78 11.49
N ASN A 286 -8.00 7.59 10.66
CA ASN A 286 -7.97 8.20 9.34
C ASN A 286 -8.90 7.46 8.37
N ILE A 287 -9.65 8.20 7.57
CA ILE A 287 -10.54 7.65 6.53
C ILE A 287 -9.75 7.39 5.25
N TRP A 288 -9.81 6.15 4.80
CA TRP A 288 -9.31 5.72 3.49
C TRP A 288 -10.49 5.60 2.53
N LEU A 289 -10.68 6.63 1.70
CA LEU A 289 -11.78 6.71 0.75
C LEU A 289 -11.50 5.83 -0.48
N ASN A 290 -12.50 5.07 -0.93
CA ASN A 290 -12.41 4.26 -2.13
C ASN A 290 -12.31 5.16 -3.39
N LEU A 291 -11.40 4.82 -4.30
CA LEU A 291 -11.24 5.48 -5.60
C LEU A 291 -11.26 4.44 -6.74
N ASP A 292 -12.10 3.42 -6.59
CA ASP A 292 -12.33 2.42 -7.62
C ASP A 292 -13.09 3.05 -8.81
N TRP A 293 -12.53 2.92 -10.00
CA TRP A 293 -13.15 3.39 -11.23
C TRP A 293 -14.45 2.67 -11.59
N TRP A 294 -14.72 1.48 -11.05
CA TRP A 294 -16.03 0.84 -11.21
C TRP A 294 -17.16 1.60 -10.51
N ALA A 295 -16.83 2.46 -9.55
CA ALA A 295 -17.82 3.13 -8.73
C ALA A 295 -18.22 4.53 -9.23
N GLU A 296 -17.81 4.91 -10.45
CA GLU A 296 -18.10 6.16 -11.20
C GLU A 296 -17.74 7.49 -10.51
N ASN A 297 -17.55 7.51 -9.19
CA ASN A 297 -17.15 8.65 -8.38
C ASN A 297 -16.27 8.21 -7.19
N PRO A 298 -15.46 9.13 -6.62
CA PRO A 298 -14.79 8.92 -5.35
C PRO A 298 -15.78 8.54 -4.25
N GLY A 299 -15.40 7.59 -3.40
CA GLY A 299 -16.24 7.11 -2.31
C GLY A 299 -17.42 6.26 -2.75
N GLY A 300 -17.47 5.75 -3.98
CA GLY A 300 -18.46 4.77 -4.40
C GLY A 300 -18.12 3.34 -3.94
N GLU A 301 -19.04 2.40 -4.18
CA GLU A 301 -18.98 1.01 -3.68
C GLU A 301 -17.65 0.30 -3.95
N TYR A 302 -17.23 -0.53 -3.00
CA TYR A 302 -16.10 -1.43 -3.21
C TYR A 302 -16.50 -2.58 -4.13
N PHE A 303 -15.53 -3.06 -4.91
CA PHE A 303 -15.58 -4.39 -5.50
C PHE A 303 -15.99 -5.46 -4.47
N ASP A 304 -16.83 -6.43 -4.84
CA ASP A 304 -17.18 -7.56 -3.96
C ASP A 304 -15.98 -8.51 -3.84
N TYR A 305 -15.19 -8.36 -2.79
CA TYR A 305 -14.03 -9.21 -2.50
C TYR A 305 -14.03 -9.77 -1.08
N LYS A 306 -13.37 -10.92 -0.93
CA LYS A 306 -13.22 -11.62 0.36
C LYS A 306 -11.81 -11.55 0.93
N ILE A 307 -10.82 -11.47 0.04
CA ILE A 307 -9.40 -11.45 0.40
C ILE A 307 -8.69 -10.40 -0.45
N GLY A 308 -7.56 -9.92 0.03
CA GLY A 308 -6.76 -8.97 -0.74
C GLY A 308 -5.42 -8.64 -0.09
N TYR A 309 -4.73 -7.69 -0.71
CA TYR A 309 -3.52 -7.07 -0.19
C TYR A 309 -3.62 -5.56 -0.36
N THR A 310 -3.29 -4.82 0.69
CA THR A 310 -3.14 -3.37 0.64
C THR A 310 -1.65 -3.01 0.59
N PHE A 311 -1.28 -2.12 -0.32
CA PHE A 311 0.10 -1.68 -0.57
C PHE A 311 0.26 -0.20 -0.24
N TYR A 312 0.97 0.07 0.86
CA TYR A 312 1.30 1.41 1.32
C TYR A 312 2.61 1.86 0.66
N ILE A 313 2.48 2.62 -0.43
CA ILE A 313 3.58 2.95 -1.34
C ILE A 313 4.64 3.83 -0.67
N LEU A 314 4.21 4.88 0.07
CA LEU A 314 5.12 5.77 0.80
C LEU A 314 5.94 5.00 1.85
N GLN A 315 5.28 4.13 2.61
CA GLN A 315 5.87 3.38 3.70
C GLN A 315 6.61 2.11 3.23
N LYS A 316 6.46 1.74 1.97
CA LYS A 316 6.99 0.50 1.38
C LYS A 316 6.53 -0.74 2.18
N PHE A 317 5.27 -0.72 2.59
CA PHE A 317 4.64 -1.70 3.46
C PHE A 317 3.45 -2.36 2.76
N CYS A 318 3.09 -3.57 3.18
CA CYS A 318 1.87 -4.22 2.72
C CYS A 318 1.24 -5.06 3.83
N GLU A 319 -0.07 -5.23 3.76
CA GLU A 319 -0.85 -6.07 4.66
C GLU A 319 -1.92 -6.86 3.92
N ASP A 320 -2.32 -7.98 4.52
CA ASP A 320 -3.36 -8.84 3.99
C ASP A 320 -4.73 -8.26 4.40
N ILE A 321 -5.66 -8.22 3.46
CA ILE A 321 -7.06 -7.90 3.69
C ILE A 321 -7.80 -9.22 3.93
N ASP A 322 -8.45 -9.34 5.07
CA ASP A 322 -9.40 -10.42 5.36
C ASP A 322 -10.79 -9.78 5.56
N ALA A 323 -11.71 -10.00 4.62
CA ALA A 323 -13.04 -9.38 4.63
C ALA A 323 -13.88 -9.75 5.86
N SER A 324 -13.48 -10.76 6.64
CA SER A 324 -14.08 -11.04 7.96
C SER A 324 -13.94 -9.89 8.97
N THR A 325 -13.09 -8.88 8.68
CA THR A 325 -13.00 -7.63 9.45
C THR A 325 -13.82 -6.47 8.86
N ALA A 326 -14.25 -6.56 7.60
CA ALA A 326 -15.05 -5.54 6.91
C ALA A 326 -16.54 -5.58 7.29
N GLU A 327 -17.07 -6.74 7.69
CA GLU A 327 -18.46 -6.89 8.18
C GLU A 327 -18.75 -6.15 9.51
N SER A 328 -17.74 -5.59 10.17
CA SER A 328 -17.94 -4.84 11.43
C SER A 328 -18.38 -3.38 11.24
N THR A 329 -18.41 -2.87 10.00
CA THR A 329 -18.92 -1.52 9.68
C THR A 329 -20.20 -1.51 8.85
N GLU A 330 -20.61 -2.64 8.28
CA GLU A 330 -21.98 -2.82 7.77
C GLU A 330 -22.93 -3.26 8.89
N LYS A 331 -23.27 -2.32 9.78
CA LYS A 331 -24.52 -2.37 10.55
C LYS A 331 -24.74 -1.06 11.29
N LYS A 332 -25.49 -0.16 10.65
CA LYS A 332 -26.56 0.64 11.25
C LYS A 332 -27.49 1.14 10.15
N LYS A 333 -28.36 0.23 9.70
CA LYS A 333 -29.71 0.61 9.28
C LYS A 333 -30.54 0.62 10.57
N ASP A 334 -30.79 1.81 11.09
CA ASP A 334 -31.96 2.08 11.93
C ASP A 334 -32.91 2.97 11.13
#